data_AF-G0NK72-F1
#
_entry.id   AF-G0NK72-F1
#
_cell.length_a   1.000
_cell.length_b   1.000
_cell.length_c   1.000
_cell.angle_alpha   90.00
_cell.angle_beta   90.00
_cell.angle_gamma   90.00
#
_symmetry.space_group_name_H-M   'P 1'
#
loop_
_entity.id
_entity.type
_entity.pdbx_description
1 polymer ?
#
loop_
_entity_poly.entity_id
_entity_poly.type
_entity_poly.pdbx_seq_one_letter_code
_entity_poly.pdbx_strand_id
1 'polypeptide(L)'
;MGKLEDVEAEKKLWESDDAWELRKAFMLAHYDDYPKIQLQCLSQLFINVTLLGCEYSQSLMQKIRSMGAGIAASKDRSKTGNYVKASAAKKRQAVRPSDLEGASEDTKRQHVEKSPTPENESFNDRLQKLKSSLAMTPHHLTGEQMMKSATSSCLMKWYVKRVNQKIEITIDRYVAFRHTFSVSCEDANESAMNALIESIMSCVAAVNDDGDEIRFDGVPADECYAKSVGRRLGKIKSAVTNGAHTFKGLSTFLESVNMSLKQEPTKLEGWSEQLDLIADDMLIGSRVLSSTECTKPAKASIADEMSAHVCQLILKDGIRIINSAKSHSSLALQ
;
A
#
# COMPACT_ATOMS: atom_id res chain seq x y z
N MET A 1 43.27 1.32 -4.11
CA MET A 1 41.99 0.75 -4.60
C MET A 1 41.71 1.41 -5.94
N GLY A 2 41.52 0.62 -7.00
CA GLY A 2 41.35 1.17 -8.35
C GLY A 2 39.93 1.70 -8.56
N LYS A 3 39.75 2.72 -9.42
CA LYS A 3 38.43 3.24 -9.83
C LYS A 3 37.43 2.14 -10.20
N LEU A 4 37.89 1.07 -10.85
CA LEU A 4 37.05 -0.06 -11.23
C LEU A 4 36.61 -0.92 -10.03
N GLU A 5 37.50 -1.10 -9.05
CA GLU A 5 37.25 -1.89 -7.84
C GLU A 5 36.28 -1.17 -6.90
N ASP A 6 36.43 0.14 -6.75
CA ASP A 6 35.52 0.97 -5.95
C ASP A 6 34.12 1.03 -6.56
N VAL A 7 34.00 1.07 -7.88
CA VAL A 7 32.69 0.98 -8.55
C VAL A 7 32.12 -0.43 -8.42
N GLU A 8 32.89 -1.50 -8.59
CA GLU A 8 32.37 -2.87 -8.49
C GLU A 8 31.79 -3.18 -7.10
N ALA A 9 32.40 -2.62 -6.04
CA ALA A 9 31.89 -2.73 -4.67
C ALA A 9 30.51 -2.06 -4.46
N GLU A 10 30.03 -1.27 -5.42
CA GLU A 10 28.74 -0.58 -5.32
C GLU A 10 27.56 -1.40 -5.87
N LYS A 11 27.80 -2.55 -6.51
CA LYS A 11 26.74 -3.47 -6.97
C LYS A 11 25.89 -3.91 -5.79
N LYS A 12 24.56 -3.91 -5.95
CA LYS A 12 23.63 -4.42 -4.92
C LYS A 12 23.18 -5.83 -5.26
N LEU A 13 22.95 -6.66 -4.23
CA LEU A 13 22.57 -8.08 -4.43
C LEU A 13 21.24 -8.23 -5.18
N TRP A 14 20.34 -7.25 -5.06
CA TRP A 14 19.02 -7.25 -5.69
C TRP A 14 18.99 -6.59 -7.07
N GLU A 15 20.13 -6.16 -7.61
CA GLU A 15 20.22 -5.49 -8.90
C GLU A 15 20.46 -6.51 -10.02
N SER A 16 19.60 -6.51 -11.04
CA SER A 16 19.80 -7.33 -12.23
C SER A 16 21.07 -6.93 -12.98
N ASP A 17 21.74 -7.87 -13.63
CA ASP A 17 23.00 -7.60 -14.34
C ASP A 17 22.86 -6.50 -15.42
N ASP A 18 21.72 -6.44 -16.12
CA ASP A 18 21.49 -5.40 -17.14
C ASP A 18 21.35 -3.99 -16.55
N ALA A 19 20.72 -3.88 -15.37
CA ALA A 19 20.61 -2.63 -14.62
C ALA A 19 21.97 -2.23 -14.02
N TRP A 20 22.70 -3.22 -13.52
CA TRP A 20 24.04 -3.01 -12.96
C TRP A 20 25.01 -2.47 -14.01
N GLU A 21 25.08 -3.09 -15.20
CA GLU A 21 25.99 -2.63 -16.25
C GLU A 21 25.68 -1.20 -16.70
N LEU A 22 24.41 -0.82 -16.75
CA LEU A 22 24.01 0.55 -17.09
C LEU A 22 24.38 1.54 -15.98
N ARG A 23 24.17 1.17 -14.70
CA ARG A 23 24.56 2.00 -13.55
C ARG A 23 26.08 2.13 -13.43
N LYS A 24 26.81 1.04 -13.65
CA LYS A 24 28.28 0.97 -13.65
C LYS A 24 28.88 1.85 -14.74
N ALA A 25 28.35 1.81 -15.95
CA ALA A 25 28.78 2.69 -17.04
C ALA A 25 28.59 4.18 -16.68
N PHE A 26 27.48 4.51 -16.02
CA PHE A 26 27.25 5.87 -15.51
C PHE A 26 28.22 6.26 -14.39
N MET A 27 28.48 5.37 -13.43
CA MET A 27 29.42 5.64 -12.35
C MET A 27 30.84 5.81 -12.85
N LEU A 28 31.29 5.02 -13.83
CA LEU A 28 32.63 5.13 -14.41
C LEU A 28 32.81 6.43 -15.22
N ALA A 29 31.76 6.86 -15.95
CA ALA A 29 31.79 8.08 -16.75
C ALA A 29 31.92 9.35 -15.91
N HIS A 30 31.40 9.35 -14.68
CA HIS A 30 31.33 10.53 -13.81
C HIS A 30 32.09 10.36 -12.49
N TYR A 31 32.97 9.34 -12.39
CA TYR A 31 33.66 9.00 -11.14
C TYR A 31 34.54 10.12 -10.59
N ASP A 32 35.22 10.83 -11.49
CA ASP A 32 36.20 11.85 -11.14
C ASP A 32 35.55 13.24 -10.97
N ASP A 33 34.27 13.37 -11.35
CA ASP A 33 33.54 14.64 -11.34
C ASP A 33 32.69 14.84 -10.07
N TYR A 34 32.39 13.76 -9.33
CA TYR A 34 31.51 13.80 -8.16
C TYR A 34 32.05 13.00 -6.98
N PRO A 35 31.86 13.48 -5.74
CA PRO A 35 32.13 12.70 -4.54
C PRO A 35 31.31 11.40 -4.51
N LYS A 36 31.87 10.34 -3.93
CA LYS A 36 31.31 8.99 -3.90
C LYS A 36 29.81 8.93 -3.59
N ILE A 37 29.36 9.60 -2.53
CA ILE A 37 27.95 9.58 -2.11
C ILE A 37 27.02 10.28 -3.11
N GLN A 38 27.50 11.35 -3.74
CA GLN A 38 26.74 12.09 -4.74
C GLN A 38 26.66 11.29 -6.05
N LEU A 39 27.74 10.60 -6.42
CA LEU A 39 27.78 9.71 -7.57
C LEU A 39 26.84 8.51 -7.42
N GLN A 40 26.78 7.90 -6.23
CA GLN A 40 25.81 6.84 -5.91
C GLN A 40 24.37 7.34 -6.09
N CYS A 41 24.07 8.54 -5.60
CA CYS A 41 22.74 9.14 -5.73
C CYS A 41 22.38 9.40 -7.19
N LEU A 42 23.28 10.03 -7.96
CA LEU A 42 23.06 10.37 -9.36
C LEU A 42 22.97 9.13 -10.26
N SER A 43 23.76 8.10 -9.99
CA SER A 43 23.72 6.85 -10.76
C SER A 43 22.43 6.06 -10.51
N GLN A 44 21.95 6.04 -9.27
CA GLN A 44 20.65 5.45 -8.95
C GLN A 44 19.50 6.25 -9.59
N LEU A 45 19.60 7.58 -9.56
CA LEU A 45 18.62 8.46 -10.19
C LEU A 45 18.55 8.24 -11.70
N PHE A 46 19.71 8.06 -12.35
CA PHE A 46 19.80 7.76 -13.78
C PHE A 46 19.10 6.45 -14.15
N ILE A 47 19.33 5.35 -13.42
CA ILE A 47 18.66 4.08 -13.72
C ILE A 47 17.17 4.11 -13.36
N ASN A 48 16.76 4.85 -12.34
CA ASN A 48 15.33 5.02 -12.02
C ASN A 48 14.60 5.77 -13.14
N VAL A 49 15.22 6.80 -13.72
CA VAL A 49 14.66 7.54 -14.86
C VAL A 49 14.65 6.69 -16.12
N THR A 50 15.73 5.96 -16.42
CA THR A 50 15.90 5.26 -17.70
C THR A 50 15.26 3.88 -17.77
N LEU A 51 15.28 3.11 -16.67
CA LEU A 51 14.73 1.75 -16.61
C LEU A 51 13.34 1.70 -15.99
N LEU A 52 13.09 2.51 -14.95
CA LEU A 52 11.81 2.49 -14.22
C LEU A 52 10.83 3.59 -14.67
N GLY A 53 11.29 4.55 -15.50
CA GLY A 53 10.46 5.65 -15.99
C GLY A 53 10.02 6.63 -14.90
N CYS A 54 10.74 6.70 -13.78
CA CYS A 54 10.43 7.63 -12.70
C CYS A 54 10.64 9.09 -13.15
N GLU A 55 9.77 9.99 -12.67
CA GLU A 55 9.88 11.43 -12.89
C GLU A 55 10.31 12.13 -11.60
N TYR A 56 11.20 13.12 -11.75
CA TYR A 56 11.72 13.94 -10.66
C TYR A 56 11.53 15.42 -11.02
N SER A 57 12.00 16.33 -10.17
CA SER A 57 11.94 17.76 -10.46
C SER A 57 12.56 18.08 -11.82
N GLN A 58 12.01 19.07 -12.50
CA GLN A 58 12.41 19.41 -13.87
C GLN A 58 13.92 19.70 -13.99
N SER A 59 14.51 20.31 -12.98
CA SER A 59 15.97 20.56 -12.88
C SER A 59 16.79 19.28 -12.79
N LEU A 60 16.34 18.28 -12.01
CA LEU A 60 16.99 16.98 -11.90
C LEU A 60 16.84 16.16 -13.18
N MET A 61 15.66 16.21 -13.81
CA MET A 61 15.41 15.53 -15.07
C MET A 61 16.31 16.06 -16.20
N GLN A 62 16.49 17.38 -16.27
CA GLN A 62 17.41 17.99 -17.22
C GLN A 62 18.86 17.58 -16.93
N LYS A 63 19.29 17.65 -15.66
CA LYS A 63 20.65 17.26 -15.25
C LYS A 63 20.95 15.79 -15.60
N ILE A 64 20.04 14.87 -15.30
CA ILE A 64 20.22 13.44 -15.57
C ILE A 64 20.22 13.14 -17.07
N ARG A 65 19.40 13.83 -17.88
CA ARG A 65 19.45 13.71 -19.34
C ARG A 65 20.78 14.17 -19.92
N SER A 66 21.33 15.27 -19.40
CA SER A 66 22.64 15.77 -19.82
C SER A 66 23.77 14.82 -19.41
N MET A 67 23.75 14.30 -18.18
CA MET A 67 24.79 13.37 -17.69
C MET A 67 24.69 11.98 -18.31
N GLY A 68 23.48 11.52 -18.64
CA GLY A 68 23.22 10.21 -19.25
C GLY A 68 23.43 10.16 -20.77
N ALA A 69 23.66 11.31 -21.41
CA ALA A 69 23.88 11.41 -22.85
C ALA A 69 25.16 10.64 -23.24
N GLY A 70 25.04 9.67 -24.15
CA GLY A 70 26.16 8.84 -24.62
C GLY A 70 26.37 7.53 -23.85
N ILE A 71 25.84 7.39 -22.64
CA ILE A 71 25.92 6.13 -21.86
C ILE A 71 24.85 5.13 -22.31
N ALA A 72 23.67 5.61 -22.72
CA ALA A 72 22.61 4.77 -23.28
C ALA A 72 22.86 4.38 -24.76
N ALA A 73 23.79 5.05 -25.45
CA ALA A 73 24.08 4.82 -26.86
C ALA A 73 25.05 3.64 -27.10
N SER A 74 25.76 3.17 -26.07
CA SER A 74 26.74 2.09 -26.18
C SER A 74 26.12 0.68 -26.14
N LYS A 75 24.81 0.55 -25.90
CA LYS A 75 24.11 -0.75 -25.78
C LYS A 75 23.20 -1.11 -26.96
N ASP A 76 23.23 -0.35 -28.06
CA ASP A 76 22.51 -0.72 -29.29
C ASP A 76 23.44 -1.45 -30.28
N ARG A 77 23.50 -2.79 -30.19
CA ARG A 77 23.51 -3.66 -31.39
C ARG A 77 23.34 -5.19 -31.24
N SER A 78 22.98 -5.78 -30.09
CA SER A 78 22.82 -7.25 -30.08
C SER A 78 21.73 -7.91 -29.21
N LYS A 79 20.80 -7.18 -28.58
CA LYS A 79 19.63 -7.81 -27.95
C LYS A 79 18.36 -6.96 -28.11
N THR A 80 17.61 -7.23 -29.17
CA THR A 80 16.24 -6.72 -29.41
C THR A 80 15.26 -7.32 -28.40
N GLY A 81 14.99 -6.61 -27.31
CA GLY A 81 13.75 -6.70 -26.55
C GLY A 81 12.90 -5.47 -26.84
N ASN A 82 11.72 -5.66 -27.43
CA ASN A 82 10.85 -4.56 -27.87
C ASN A 82 10.34 -3.73 -26.67
N TYR A 83 10.97 -2.59 -26.41
CA TYR A 83 10.39 -1.49 -25.64
C TYR A 83 9.70 -0.53 -26.61
N VAL A 84 8.37 -0.43 -26.54
CA VAL A 84 7.59 0.55 -27.30
C VAL A 84 7.46 1.83 -26.46
N LYS A 85 7.94 2.96 -27.00
CA LYS A 85 7.64 4.30 -26.48
C LYS A 85 6.20 4.68 -26.84
N ALA A 86 5.41 5.09 -25.86
CA ALA A 86 3.96 5.32 -25.97
C ALA A 86 3.50 6.57 -26.76
N SER A 87 4.37 7.28 -27.48
CA SER A 87 3.98 8.56 -28.11
C SER A 87 4.47 8.78 -29.55
N ALA A 88 4.92 7.74 -30.25
CA ALA A 88 5.32 7.85 -31.66
C ALA A 88 4.78 6.72 -32.54
N ALA A 89 3.48 6.75 -32.86
CA ALA A 89 2.91 6.01 -34.00
C ALA A 89 1.69 6.73 -34.61
N LYS A 90 2.01 7.65 -35.53
CA LYS A 90 1.31 8.06 -36.77
C LYS A 90 -0.24 8.04 -36.87
N LYS A 91 -0.76 9.25 -37.20
CA LYS A 91 -1.88 9.56 -38.12
C LYS A 91 -2.33 8.38 -38.98
N ARG A 92 -3.60 7.97 -38.84
CA ARG A 92 -4.29 7.13 -39.83
C ARG A 92 -4.99 8.01 -40.86
N GLN A 93 -4.63 7.81 -42.13
CA GLN A 93 -5.43 8.22 -43.29
C GLN A 93 -6.70 7.35 -43.36
N ALA A 94 -7.83 7.97 -43.68
CA ALA A 94 -9.10 7.29 -43.90
C ALA A 94 -9.09 6.52 -45.23
N VAL A 95 -9.52 5.27 -45.21
CA VAL A 95 -9.81 4.47 -46.41
C VAL A 95 -11.32 4.44 -46.63
N ARG A 96 -11.73 4.53 -47.90
CA ARG A 96 -13.12 4.71 -48.36
C ARG A 96 -13.89 3.37 -48.43
N PRO A 97 -15.23 3.40 -48.33
CA PRO A 97 -16.05 2.19 -48.18
C PRO A 97 -16.51 1.61 -49.53
N SER A 98 -15.57 1.08 -50.33
CA SER A 98 -15.91 0.47 -51.64
C SER A 98 -15.26 -0.88 -51.94
N ASP A 99 -14.54 -1.50 -51.00
CA ASP A 99 -13.78 -2.74 -51.28
C ASP A 99 -14.27 -3.98 -50.50
N LEU A 100 -15.57 -4.06 -50.17
CA LEU A 100 -16.18 -5.27 -49.61
C LEU A 100 -17.10 -5.92 -50.64
N GLU A 101 -16.59 -6.88 -51.40
CA GLU A 101 -17.39 -7.93 -52.01
C GLU A 101 -16.57 -9.21 -52.24
N GLY A 102 -17.11 -10.35 -51.78
CA GLY A 102 -16.90 -11.65 -52.41
C GLY A 102 -15.98 -12.66 -51.72
N ALA A 103 -16.61 -13.61 -51.02
CA ALA A 103 -16.46 -15.07 -51.18
C ALA A 103 -16.20 -15.85 -49.88
N SER A 104 -17.01 -16.89 -49.73
CA SER A 104 -17.21 -17.76 -48.57
C SER A 104 -16.58 -19.14 -48.74
N GLU A 105 -16.33 -19.75 -47.57
CA GLU A 105 -16.23 -21.17 -47.17
C GLU A 105 -15.00 -22.07 -47.45
N ASP A 106 -14.53 -22.62 -46.31
CA ASP A 106 -13.95 -23.94 -46.02
C ASP A 106 -12.60 -24.40 -46.58
N THR A 107 -11.59 -24.49 -45.68
CA THR A 107 -11.15 -25.79 -45.09
C THR A 107 -9.78 -25.69 -44.35
N LYS A 108 -9.74 -26.28 -43.14
CA LYS A 108 -8.58 -26.81 -42.35
C LYS A 108 -7.73 -25.87 -41.46
N ARG A 109 -8.25 -25.72 -40.24
CA ARG A 109 -7.62 -25.85 -38.90
C ARG A 109 -6.11 -26.18 -38.88
N GLN A 110 -5.34 -25.38 -38.15
CA GLN A 110 -4.55 -25.90 -37.02
C GLN A 110 -4.47 -24.89 -35.87
N HIS A 111 -4.69 -25.45 -34.69
CA HIS A 111 -4.96 -24.86 -33.40
C HIS A 111 -3.68 -24.27 -32.78
N VAL A 112 -3.69 -22.96 -32.51
CA VAL A 112 -2.94 -22.36 -31.41
C VAL A 112 -3.90 -21.42 -30.71
N GLU A 113 -4.52 -21.89 -29.63
CA GLU A 113 -5.19 -21.04 -28.66
C GLU A 113 -4.23 -19.93 -28.22
N LYS A 114 -4.44 -18.73 -28.75
CA LYS A 114 -3.90 -17.52 -28.13
C LYS A 114 -4.67 -17.31 -26.86
N SER A 115 -4.01 -17.49 -25.73
CA SER A 115 -4.49 -17.07 -24.42
C SER A 115 -5.03 -15.62 -24.51
N PRO A 116 -6.19 -15.32 -23.91
CA PRO A 116 -6.79 -14.00 -24.03
C PRO A 116 -5.96 -12.99 -23.23
N THR A 117 -5.38 -12.00 -23.91
CA THR A 117 -4.85 -10.79 -23.27
C THR A 117 -6.01 -9.90 -22.79
N PRO A 118 -5.97 -9.36 -21.57
CA PRO A 118 -7.10 -8.65 -20.95
C PRO A 118 -7.12 -7.17 -21.37
N GLU A 119 -7.50 -6.87 -22.61
CA GLU A 119 -7.63 -5.47 -23.07
C GLU A 119 -9.03 -4.86 -22.81
N ASN A 120 -9.98 -5.62 -22.25
CA ASN A 120 -11.37 -5.17 -22.08
C ASN A 120 -11.99 -5.56 -20.72
N GLU A 121 -11.17 -5.86 -19.71
CA GLU A 121 -11.68 -6.25 -18.40
C GLU A 121 -12.04 -5.02 -17.56
N SER A 122 -13.30 -4.95 -17.09
CA SER A 122 -13.76 -3.85 -16.24
C SER A 122 -12.97 -3.85 -14.93
N PHE A 123 -12.74 -2.66 -14.35
CA PHE A 123 -12.12 -2.54 -13.03
C PHE A 123 -12.85 -3.39 -11.98
N ASN A 124 -14.19 -3.45 -12.05
CA ASN A 124 -14.99 -4.26 -11.14
C ASN A 124 -14.70 -5.77 -11.30
N ASP A 125 -14.48 -6.26 -12.52
CA ASP A 125 -14.15 -7.67 -12.75
C ASP A 125 -12.78 -8.01 -12.13
N ARG A 126 -11.80 -7.13 -12.32
CA ARG A 126 -10.46 -7.28 -11.69
C ARG A 126 -10.54 -7.22 -10.17
N LEU A 127 -11.38 -6.34 -9.62
CA LEU A 127 -11.63 -6.29 -8.19
C LEU A 127 -12.29 -7.57 -7.66
N GLN A 128 -13.24 -8.17 -8.40
CA GLN A 128 -13.84 -9.45 -8.01
C GLN A 128 -12.83 -10.60 -8.04
N LYS A 129 -11.90 -10.60 -9.01
CA LYS A 129 -10.76 -11.53 -9.02
C LYS A 129 -9.85 -11.31 -7.81
N LEU A 130 -9.55 -10.05 -7.47
CA LEU A 130 -8.75 -9.71 -6.31
C LEU A 130 -9.43 -10.18 -5.00
N LYS A 131 -10.73 -9.95 -4.85
CA LYS A 131 -11.51 -10.46 -3.70
C LYS A 131 -11.45 -11.98 -3.59
N SER A 132 -11.69 -12.67 -4.71
CA SER A 132 -11.62 -14.13 -4.76
C SER A 132 -10.24 -14.64 -4.34
N SER A 133 -9.18 -13.96 -4.76
CA SER A 133 -7.81 -14.32 -4.40
C SER A 133 -7.49 -14.04 -2.93
N LEU A 134 -7.91 -12.87 -2.40
CA LEU A 134 -7.78 -12.54 -0.98
C LEU A 134 -8.53 -13.54 -0.08
N ALA A 135 -9.71 -14.00 -0.50
CA ALA A 135 -10.50 -15.00 0.23
C ALA A 135 -9.78 -16.36 0.36
N MET A 136 -8.92 -16.70 -0.62
CA MET A 136 -8.15 -17.95 -0.64
C MET A 136 -6.79 -17.82 0.05
N THR A 137 -6.42 -16.62 0.49
CA THR A 137 -5.12 -16.34 1.08
C THR A 137 -5.08 -16.81 2.54
N PRO A 138 -4.01 -17.46 3.00
CA PRO A 138 -3.93 -17.95 4.38
C PRO A 138 -4.04 -16.82 5.42
N HIS A 139 -4.88 -17.03 6.45
CA HIS A 139 -5.18 -16.02 7.48
C HIS A 139 -4.01 -15.65 8.41
N HIS A 140 -2.90 -16.39 8.39
CA HIS A 140 -1.73 -16.12 9.23
C HIS A 140 -0.72 -15.16 8.59
N LEU A 141 -0.96 -14.76 7.33
CA LEU A 141 -0.11 -13.83 6.61
C LEU A 141 -0.39 -12.40 7.06
N THR A 142 0.63 -11.54 7.00
CA THR A 142 0.44 -10.10 7.20
C THR A 142 -0.36 -9.50 6.04
N GLY A 143 -1.00 -8.35 6.25
CA GLY A 143 -1.76 -7.66 5.23
C GLY A 143 -0.94 -7.37 3.97
N GLU A 144 0.32 -6.98 4.12
CA GLU A 144 1.25 -6.83 2.98
C GLU A 144 1.47 -8.15 2.22
N GLN A 145 1.69 -9.26 2.93
CA GLN A 145 1.87 -10.58 2.31
C GLN A 145 0.59 -11.03 1.60
N MET A 146 -0.57 -10.77 2.20
CA MET A 146 -1.87 -11.07 1.61
C MET A 146 -2.08 -10.30 0.31
N MET A 147 -1.85 -8.98 0.34
CA MET A 147 -1.95 -8.14 -0.84
C MET A 147 -0.98 -8.57 -1.92
N LYS A 148 0.27 -8.87 -1.59
CA LYS A 148 1.28 -9.34 -2.55
C LYS A 148 0.88 -10.65 -3.23
N SER A 149 0.41 -11.62 -2.45
CA SER A 149 -0.06 -12.91 -2.95
C SER A 149 -1.28 -12.74 -3.86
N ALA A 150 -2.29 -12.01 -3.39
CA ALA A 150 -3.55 -11.85 -4.10
C ALA A 150 -3.38 -11.06 -5.40
N THR A 151 -2.63 -9.97 -5.37
CA THR A 151 -2.42 -9.10 -6.54
C THR A 151 -1.56 -9.74 -7.63
N SER A 152 -0.60 -10.60 -7.24
CA SER A 152 0.20 -11.38 -8.19
C SER A 152 -0.66 -12.32 -9.04
N SER A 153 -1.72 -12.87 -8.46
CA SER A 153 -2.64 -13.77 -9.17
C SER A 153 -3.58 -13.06 -10.17
N CYS A 154 -3.87 -11.78 -9.94
CA CYS A 154 -4.76 -10.98 -10.79
C CYS A 154 -4.04 -9.91 -11.63
N LEU A 155 -2.69 -9.94 -11.65
CA LEU A 155 -1.84 -9.00 -12.40
C LEU A 155 -2.09 -7.52 -12.07
N MET A 156 -2.57 -7.22 -10.87
CA MET A 156 -2.74 -5.86 -10.38
C MET A 156 -1.45 -5.37 -9.74
N LYS A 157 -1.05 -4.13 -10.01
CA LYS A 157 0.09 -3.52 -9.34
C LYS A 157 -0.41 -2.75 -8.13
N TRP A 158 0.36 -2.73 -7.05
CA TRP A 158 0.05 -1.86 -5.92
C TRP A 158 1.34 -1.36 -5.29
N TYR A 159 1.24 -0.23 -4.60
CA TYR A 159 2.35 0.34 -3.84
C TYR A 159 1.84 1.24 -2.73
N VAL A 160 2.69 1.43 -1.72
CA VAL A 160 2.45 2.33 -0.59
C VAL A 160 3.35 3.53 -0.76
N LYS A 161 2.81 4.73 -0.55
CA LYS A 161 3.59 5.97 -0.49
C LYS A 161 3.15 6.79 0.70
N ARG A 162 4.08 7.61 1.21
CA ARG A 162 3.78 8.61 2.25
C ARG A 162 3.73 9.99 1.61
N VAL A 163 2.58 10.64 1.67
CA VAL A 163 2.33 11.96 1.06
C VAL A 163 1.71 12.86 2.12
N ASN A 164 2.35 13.99 2.44
CA ASN A 164 1.84 14.96 3.43
C ASN A 164 1.39 14.30 4.75
N GLN A 165 2.25 13.47 5.34
CA GLN A 165 2.00 12.68 6.56
C GLN A 165 0.97 11.56 6.44
N LYS A 166 0.24 11.47 5.32
CA LYS A 166 -0.71 10.39 5.03
C LYS A 166 -0.01 9.19 4.42
N ILE A 167 -0.41 8.00 4.84
CA ILE A 167 -0.15 6.77 4.11
C ILE A 167 -1.20 6.68 3.01
N GLU A 168 -0.75 6.53 1.77
CA GLU A 168 -1.60 6.35 0.60
C GLU A 168 -1.26 5.00 -0.05
N ILE A 169 -2.28 4.17 -0.27
CA ILE A 169 -2.15 2.90 -0.99
C ILE A 169 -2.85 3.07 -2.33
N THR A 170 -2.11 2.76 -3.39
CA THR A 170 -2.60 2.81 -4.77
C THR A 170 -2.66 1.42 -5.36
N ILE A 171 -3.72 1.14 -6.10
CA ILE A 171 -3.88 -0.07 -6.90
C ILE A 171 -3.95 0.36 -8.37
N ASP A 172 -3.03 -0.15 -9.17
CA ASP A 172 -2.67 0.31 -10.50
C ASP A 172 -2.39 1.82 -10.53
N ARG A 173 -3.31 2.60 -11.10
CA ARG A 173 -3.24 4.07 -11.20
C ARG A 173 -4.13 4.79 -10.19
N TYR A 174 -4.93 4.07 -9.42
CA TYR A 174 -5.97 4.66 -8.58
C TYR A 174 -5.61 4.60 -7.10
N VAL A 175 -5.92 5.67 -6.38
CA VAL A 175 -5.81 5.73 -4.92
C VAL A 175 -6.93 4.91 -4.30
N ALA A 176 -6.59 3.87 -3.54
CA ALA A 176 -7.58 2.99 -2.89
C ALA A 176 -7.76 3.28 -1.40
N PHE A 177 -6.75 3.87 -0.76
CA PHE A 177 -6.75 4.13 0.67
C PHE A 177 -5.88 5.33 1.00
N ARG A 178 -6.34 6.17 1.92
CA ARG A 178 -5.55 7.26 2.47
C ARG A 178 -5.87 7.47 3.95
N HIS A 179 -4.85 7.55 4.81
CA HIS A 179 -5.06 7.87 6.23
C HIS A 179 -3.82 8.50 6.87
N THR A 180 -4.04 9.38 7.84
CA THR A 180 -2.96 9.88 8.72
C THR A 180 -2.96 9.06 9.99
N PHE A 181 -1.91 8.27 10.20
CA PHE A 181 -1.72 7.53 11.44
C PHE A 181 -0.99 8.37 12.48
N SER A 182 -1.37 8.18 13.75
CA SER A 182 -0.66 8.68 14.91
C SER A 182 0.77 8.18 14.95
N VAL A 183 1.67 8.97 15.53
CA VAL A 183 3.08 8.60 15.76
C VAL A 183 3.23 7.39 16.68
N SER A 184 2.23 7.10 17.51
CA SER A 184 2.15 5.95 18.40
C SER A 184 1.47 4.75 17.75
N CYS A 185 1.02 4.81 16.49
CA CYS A 185 0.63 3.60 15.77
C CYS A 185 1.87 2.71 15.56
N GLU A 186 1.79 1.45 16.00
CA GLU A 186 2.94 0.53 16.02
C GLU A 186 3.43 0.18 14.62
N ASP A 187 2.51 -0.25 13.74
CA ASP A 187 2.78 -0.49 12.33
C ASP A 187 1.67 0.13 11.47
N ALA A 188 1.87 1.39 11.12
CA ALA A 188 0.93 2.16 10.32
C ALA A 188 0.73 1.58 8.91
N ASN A 189 1.72 0.88 8.34
CA ASN A 189 1.60 0.27 7.02
C ASN A 189 0.71 -0.97 7.10
N GLU A 190 0.94 -1.82 8.09
CA GLU A 190 0.15 -3.03 8.32
C GLU A 190 -1.31 -2.68 8.68
N SER A 191 -1.53 -1.68 9.56
CA SER A 191 -2.88 -1.19 9.85
C SER A 191 -3.58 -0.63 8.61
N ALA A 192 -2.85 0.06 7.72
CA ALA A 192 -3.39 0.55 6.45
C ALA A 192 -3.76 -0.60 5.50
N MET A 193 -2.91 -1.63 5.41
CA MET A 193 -3.17 -2.83 4.60
C MET A 193 -4.39 -3.59 5.09
N ASN A 194 -4.46 -3.89 6.38
CA ASN A 194 -5.60 -4.58 6.97
C ASN A 194 -6.89 -3.79 6.77
N ALA A 195 -6.82 -2.46 6.87
CA ALA A 195 -7.98 -1.61 6.60
C ALA A 195 -8.44 -1.64 5.13
N LEU A 196 -7.50 -1.62 4.19
CA LEU A 196 -7.77 -1.73 2.75
C LEU A 196 -8.32 -3.12 2.38
N ILE A 197 -7.72 -4.20 2.87
CA ILE A 197 -8.18 -5.58 2.62
C ILE A 197 -9.61 -5.75 3.10
N GLU A 198 -9.93 -5.30 4.31
CA GLU A 198 -11.30 -5.31 4.81
C GLU A 198 -12.26 -4.53 3.90
N SER A 199 -11.80 -3.39 3.37
CA SER A 199 -12.62 -2.56 2.48
C SER A 199 -12.88 -3.25 1.14
N ILE A 200 -11.88 -3.93 0.58
CA ILE A 200 -12.01 -4.75 -0.63
C ILE A 200 -12.92 -5.95 -0.37
N MET A 201 -12.71 -6.69 0.72
CA MET A 201 -13.46 -7.91 1.03
C MET A 201 -14.93 -7.64 1.31
N SER A 202 -15.24 -6.51 1.96
CA SER A 202 -16.60 -6.18 2.38
C SER A 202 -17.35 -5.27 1.40
N CYS A 203 -16.72 -4.78 0.33
CA CYS A 203 -17.44 -3.95 -0.63
C CYS A 203 -18.36 -4.77 -1.54
N VAL A 204 -19.46 -4.16 -1.98
CA VAL A 204 -20.36 -4.73 -3.00
C VAL A 204 -19.91 -4.23 -4.37
N ALA A 205 -19.67 -2.92 -4.47
CA ALA A 205 -19.23 -2.27 -5.69
C ALA A 205 -18.07 -1.32 -5.41
N ALA A 206 -17.19 -1.14 -6.40
CA ALA A 206 -16.23 -0.07 -6.38
C ALA A 206 -16.43 0.80 -7.60
N VAL A 207 -16.49 2.10 -7.37
CA VAL A 207 -16.57 3.08 -8.44
C VAL A 207 -15.23 3.78 -8.52
N ASN A 208 -14.78 3.97 -9.75
CA ASN A 208 -13.68 4.85 -10.07
C ASN A 208 -14.33 6.05 -10.76
N ASP A 209 -14.69 7.05 -9.96
CA ASP A 209 -15.12 8.34 -10.51
C ASP A 209 -13.91 9.00 -11.20
N ASP A 210 -14.13 9.93 -12.13
CA ASP A 210 -13.11 10.55 -13.00
C ASP A 210 -11.85 11.15 -12.30
N GLY A 211 -11.76 11.11 -10.97
CA GLY A 211 -10.64 11.59 -10.17
C GLY A 211 -9.84 10.47 -9.52
N ASP A 212 -9.05 9.72 -10.28
CA ASP A 212 -7.91 8.87 -9.86
C ASP A 212 -8.03 8.11 -8.49
N GLU A 213 -9.23 7.76 -8.05
CA GLU A 213 -9.54 7.22 -6.72
C GLU A 213 -10.58 6.10 -6.82
N ILE A 214 -10.34 5.01 -6.10
CA ILE A 214 -11.29 3.92 -5.92
C ILE A 214 -12.14 4.21 -4.69
N ARG A 215 -13.45 4.23 -4.88
CA ARG A 215 -14.44 4.37 -3.81
C ARG A 215 -15.14 3.05 -3.57
N PHE A 216 -14.79 2.40 -2.46
CA PHE A 216 -15.44 1.16 -2.02
C PHE A 216 -16.81 1.50 -1.42
N ASP A 217 -17.89 1.09 -2.10
CA ASP A 217 -19.28 1.46 -1.77
C ASP A 217 -19.50 2.98 -1.65
N GLY A 218 -18.82 3.77 -2.50
CA GLY A 218 -18.91 5.23 -2.50
C GLY A 218 -18.12 5.91 -1.37
N VAL A 219 -17.40 5.15 -0.53
CA VAL A 219 -16.58 5.71 0.56
C VAL A 219 -15.27 6.29 -0.03
N PRO A 220 -14.95 7.57 0.21
CA PRO A 220 -13.67 8.17 -0.18
C PRO A 220 -12.47 7.47 0.46
N ALA A 221 -11.30 7.51 -0.17
CA ALA A 221 -10.09 6.86 0.33
C ALA A 221 -9.68 7.37 1.72
N ASP A 222 -9.93 8.67 2.00
CA ASP A 222 -9.68 9.32 3.30
C ASP A 222 -10.62 8.86 4.43
N GLU A 223 -11.78 8.27 4.09
CA GLU A 223 -12.75 7.73 5.05
C GLU A 223 -12.70 6.20 5.15
N CYS A 224 -11.91 5.57 4.28
CA CYS A 224 -11.77 4.13 4.16
C CYS A 224 -11.33 3.47 5.48
N TYR A 225 -10.40 4.09 6.21
CA TYR A 225 -9.95 3.60 7.52
C TYR A 225 -11.09 3.52 8.54
N ALA A 226 -11.82 4.61 8.75
CA ALA A 226 -12.94 4.68 9.68
C ALA A 226 -14.01 3.63 9.35
N LYS A 227 -14.37 3.51 8.07
CA LYS A 227 -15.38 2.54 7.63
C LYS A 227 -14.92 1.10 7.87
N SER A 228 -13.66 0.82 7.56
CA SER A 228 -13.04 -0.49 7.76
C SER A 228 -13.01 -0.89 9.24
N VAL A 229 -12.53 0.00 10.12
CA VAL A 229 -12.53 -0.24 11.57
C VAL A 229 -13.94 -0.52 12.08
N GLY A 230 -14.94 0.26 11.66
CA GLY A 230 -16.33 0.01 12.01
C GLY A 230 -16.83 -1.39 11.59
N ARG A 231 -16.45 -1.86 10.40
CA ARG A 231 -16.77 -3.22 9.94
C ARG A 231 -16.08 -4.30 10.78
N ARG A 232 -14.79 -4.13 11.07
CA ARG A 232 -14.01 -5.06 11.91
C ARG A 232 -14.57 -5.17 13.33
N LEU A 233 -14.90 -4.04 13.95
CA LEU A 233 -15.58 -4.02 15.26
C LEU A 233 -16.97 -4.68 15.20
N GLY A 234 -17.70 -4.49 14.10
CA GLY A 234 -18.97 -5.19 13.86
C GLY A 234 -18.85 -6.71 13.84
N LYS A 235 -17.77 -7.24 13.24
CA LYS A 235 -17.51 -8.70 13.14
C LYS A 235 -17.27 -9.36 14.49
N ILE A 236 -16.70 -8.63 15.46
CA ILE A 236 -16.39 -9.18 16.79
C ILE A 236 -17.56 -9.09 17.78
N LYS A 237 -18.67 -8.42 17.45
CA LYS A 237 -19.82 -8.25 18.38
C LYS A 237 -20.26 -9.56 19.02
N SER A 238 -20.39 -10.64 18.24
CA SER A 238 -20.80 -11.95 18.75
C SER A 238 -19.78 -12.57 19.71
N ALA A 239 -18.49 -12.44 19.42
CA ALA A 239 -17.41 -12.92 20.30
C ALA A 239 -17.36 -12.12 21.60
N VAL A 240 -17.52 -10.79 21.50
CA VAL A 240 -17.57 -9.87 22.66
C VAL A 240 -18.76 -10.21 23.57
N THR A 241 -19.95 -10.51 23.03
CA THR A 241 -21.12 -10.88 23.84
C THR A 241 -20.88 -12.09 24.74
N ASN A 242 -20.13 -13.08 24.24
CA ASN A 242 -19.99 -14.39 24.90
C ASN A 242 -18.65 -14.59 25.61
N GLY A 243 -17.68 -13.72 25.38
CA GLY A 243 -16.31 -13.89 25.86
C GLY A 243 -15.95 -12.99 27.04
N ALA A 244 -14.68 -13.08 27.47
CA ALA A 244 -14.18 -12.34 28.63
C ALA A 244 -13.98 -10.85 28.32
N HIS A 245 -14.51 -9.97 29.18
CA HIS A 245 -14.39 -8.51 29.08
C HIS A 245 -13.15 -8.00 29.81
N THR A 246 -12.02 -8.66 29.61
CA THR A 246 -10.71 -8.28 30.16
C THR A 246 -9.83 -7.71 29.06
N PHE A 247 -8.71 -7.07 29.41
CA PHE A 247 -7.73 -6.59 28.42
C PHE A 247 -7.26 -7.70 27.49
N LYS A 248 -6.95 -8.87 28.05
CA LYS A 248 -6.57 -10.05 27.26
C LYS A 248 -7.71 -10.53 26.37
N GLY A 249 -8.95 -10.55 26.87
CA GLY A 249 -10.12 -10.94 26.07
C GLY A 249 -10.34 -10.01 24.90
N LEU A 250 -10.30 -8.69 25.14
CA LEU A 250 -10.42 -7.67 24.10
C LEU A 250 -9.28 -7.77 23.07
N SER A 251 -8.04 -8.00 23.50
CA SER A 251 -6.89 -8.25 22.60
C SER A 251 -7.18 -9.43 21.67
N THR A 252 -7.63 -10.57 22.20
CA THR A 252 -7.95 -11.75 21.40
C THR A 252 -9.10 -11.50 20.41
N PHE A 253 -10.12 -10.73 20.78
CA PHE A 253 -11.19 -10.37 19.84
C PHE A 253 -10.65 -9.49 18.71
N LEU A 254 -9.86 -8.47 19.04
CA LEU A 254 -9.27 -7.56 18.04
C LEU A 254 -8.29 -8.27 17.12
N GLU A 255 -7.45 -9.16 17.66
CA GLU A 255 -6.53 -10.01 16.89
C GLU A 255 -7.28 -10.87 15.85
N SER A 256 -8.48 -11.37 16.19
CA SER A 256 -9.31 -12.15 15.25
C SER A 256 -9.78 -11.36 14.02
N VAL A 257 -9.68 -10.04 14.06
CA VAL A 257 -9.99 -9.12 12.94
C VAL A 257 -8.78 -8.27 12.54
N ASN A 258 -7.56 -8.76 12.78
CA ASN A 258 -6.30 -8.12 12.39
C ASN A 258 -6.17 -6.69 12.94
N MET A 259 -6.54 -6.49 14.21
CA MET A 259 -6.32 -5.26 14.96
C MET A 259 -5.45 -5.56 16.18
N SER A 260 -4.42 -4.74 16.43
CA SER A 260 -3.62 -4.86 17.65
C SER A 260 -4.23 -4.06 18.80
N LEU A 261 -3.92 -4.43 20.04
CA LEU A 261 -4.29 -3.69 21.25
C LEU A 261 -3.08 -3.48 22.14
N LYS A 262 -2.84 -2.23 22.56
CA LYS A 262 -1.75 -1.91 23.49
C LYS A 262 -2.17 -0.95 24.60
N GLN A 263 -1.38 -0.97 25.67
CA GLN A 263 -1.41 -0.01 26.77
C GLN A 263 -0.26 0.98 26.58
N GLU A 264 -0.56 2.28 26.59
CA GLU A 264 0.44 3.33 26.47
C GLU A 264 0.42 4.22 27.72
N PRO A 265 1.29 3.93 28.70
CA PRO A 265 1.42 4.75 29.90
C PRO A 265 2.25 6.02 29.65
N THR A 266 1.68 7.18 29.93
CA THR A 266 2.34 8.50 29.82
C THR A 266 2.45 9.15 31.19
N LYS A 267 3.67 9.47 31.63
CA LYS A 267 3.88 10.18 32.91
C LYS A 267 3.35 11.61 32.81
N LEU A 268 2.59 12.03 33.82
CA LEU A 268 2.14 13.40 33.97
C LEU A 268 2.98 14.12 35.04
N GLU A 269 2.71 15.41 35.26
CA GLU A 269 3.34 16.13 36.35
C GLU A 269 2.97 15.51 37.71
N GLY A 270 3.97 15.41 38.60
CA GLY A 270 3.83 14.76 39.90
C GLY A 270 3.87 13.23 39.85
N TRP A 271 3.12 12.58 40.74
CA TRP A 271 3.05 11.11 40.87
C TRP A 271 1.85 10.51 40.12
N SER A 272 1.41 11.16 39.05
CA SER A 272 0.25 10.74 38.26
C SER A 272 0.68 10.24 36.87
N GLU A 273 -0.11 9.35 36.30
CA GLU A 273 0.17 8.73 35.01
C GLU A 273 -1.11 8.61 34.19
N GLN A 274 -1.08 8.91 32.91
CA GLN A 274 -2.18 8.63 31.99
C GLN A 274 -1.99 7.26 31.37
N LEU A 275 -2.99 6.39 31.48
CA LEU A 275 -3.04 5.09 30.83
C LEU A 275 -4.00 5.17 29.64
N ASP A 276 -3.45 5.01 28.44
CA ASP A 276 -4.22 4.96 27.20
C ASP A 276 -4.33 3.52 26.68
N LEU A 277 -5.51 3.15 26.23
CA LEU A 277 -5.76 1.94 25.46
C LEU A 277 -5.87 2.32 23.99
N ILE A 278 -5.00 1.76 23.16
CA ILE A 278 -4.91 2.05 21.74
C ILE A 278 -5.11 0.76 20.95
N ALA A 279 -6.06 0.76 20.04
CA ALA A 279 -6.30 -0.32 19.09
C ALA A 279 -5.94 0.12 17.66
N ASP A 280 -4.91 -0.46 17.04
CA ASP A 280 -4.24 0.06 15.84
C ASP A 280 -3.83 1.56 16.00
N ASP A 281 -4.59 2.46 15.38
CA ASP A 281 -4.43 3.93 15.44
C ASP A 281 -5.44 4.59 16.39
N MET A 282 -6.39 3.81 16.91
CA MET A 282 -7.58 4.33 17.58
C MET A 282 -7.37 4.37 19.09
N LEU A 283 -7.48 5.56 19.67
CA LEU A 283 -7.64 5.74 21.12
C LEU A 283 -9.05 5.30 21.52
N ILE A 284 -9.14 4.17 22.22
CA ILE A 284 -10.40 3.55 22.63
C ILE A 284 -10.72 3.76 24.11
N GLY A 285 -9.72 4.15 24.91
CA GLY A 285 -9.91 4.50 26.31
C GLY A 285 -8.71 5.28 26.84
N SER A 286 -8.97 6.20 27.76
CA SER A 286 -7.94 6.99 28.44
C SER A 286 -8.36 7.22 29.89
N ARG A 287 -7.42 7.06 30.84
CA ARG A 287 -7.66 7.33 32.26
C ARG A 287 -6.41 7.87 32.92
N VAL A 288 -6.56 8.93 33.69
CA VAL A 288 -5.51 9.42 34.60
C VAL A 288 -5.54 8.59 35.89
N LEU A 289 -4.38 8.07 36.25
CA LEU A 289 -4.11 7.24 37.42
C LEU A 289 -3.49 8.09 38.52
N SER A 290 -3.98 7.90 39.73
CA SER A 290 -3.36 8.43 40.95
C SER A 290 -2.07 7.67 41.31
N SER A 291 -1.31 8.20 42.26
CA SER A 291 -0.08 7.57 42.74
C SER A 291 -0.29 6.17 43.31
N THR A 292 -1.44 5.91 43.94
CA THR A 292 -1.82 4.60 44.47
C THR A 292 -2.23 3.61 43.38
N GLU A 293 -2.67 4.09 42.22
CA GLU A 293 -3.08 3.28 41.08
C GLU A 293 -1.92 2.97 40.12
N CYS A 294 -0.75 3.60 40.32
CA CYS A 294 0.43 3.42 39.48
C CYS A 294 1.18 2.08 39.72
N THR A 295 0.62 1.15 40.49
CA THR A 295 1.20 -0.18 40.71
C THR A 295 0.82 -1.14 39.58
N LYS A 296 1.69 -2.11 39.24
CA LYS A 296 1.42 -3.09 38.17
C LYS A 296 0.07 -3.83 38.33
N PRO A 297 -0.29 -4.34 39.52
CA PRO A 297 -1.57 -5.02 39.71
C PRO A 297 -2.78 -4.09 39.55
N ALA A 298 -2.70 -2.86 40.08
CA ALA A 298 -3.76 -1.88 39.94
C ALA A 298 -3.97 -1.48 38.47
N LYS A 299 -2.88 -1.23 37.73
CA LYS A 299 -2.94 -0.95 36.30
C LYS A 299 -3.59 -2.08 35.49
N ALA A 300 -3.27 -3.33 35.81
CA ALA A 300 -3.90 -4.48 35.15
C ALA A 300 -5.42 -4.53 35.40
N SER A 301 -5.85 -4.34 36.66
CA SER A 301 -7.28 -4.26 37.00
C SER A 301 -7.98 -3.10 36.29
N ILE A 302 -7.34 -1.95 36.22
CA ILE A 302 -7.88 -0.76 35.55
C ILE A 302 -7.95 -0.98 34.03
N ALA A 303 -6.95 -1.61 33.43
CA ALA A 303 -6.99 -1.98 32.02
C ALA A 303 -8.14 -2.96 31.72
N ASP A 304 -8.42 -3.90 32.61
CA ASP A 304 -9.58 -4.79 32.50
C ASP A 304 -10.91 -4.02 32.60
N GLU A 305 -11.05 -3.10 33.56
CA GLU A 305 -12.22 -2.22 33.68
C GLU A 305 -12.45 -1.37 32.42
N MET A 306 -11.38 -0.74 31.92
CA MET A 306 -11.42 0.05 30.69
C MET A 306 -11.81 -0.82 29.48
N SER A 307 -11.25 -2.03 29.39
CA SER A 307 -11.57 -2.97 28.32
C SER A 307 -13.03 -3.44 28.39
N ALA A 308 -13.56 -3.67 29.59
CA ALA A 308 -14.97 -3.97 29.77
C ALA A 308 -15.87 -2.82 29.29
N HIS A 309 -15.49 -1.57 29.58
CA HIS A 309 -16.21 -0.40 29.05
C HIS A 309 -16.18 -0.36 27.52
N VAL A 310 -15.02 -0.59 26.90
CA VAL A 310 -14.89 -0.67 25.43
C VAL A 310 -15.74 -1.80 24.85
N CYS A 311 -15.75 -2.99 25.47
CA CYS A 311 -16.64 -4.08 25.05
C CYS A 311 -18.11 -3.66 25.06
N GLN A 312 -18.56 -2.96 26.11
CA GLN A 312 -19.93 -2.44 26.17
C GLN A 312 -20.21 -1.40 25.07
N LEU A 313 -19.23 -0.55 24.74
CA LEU A 313 -19.34 0.38 23.61
C LEU A 313 -19.45 -0.38 22.27
N ILE A 314 -18.65 -1.44 22.07
CA ILE A 314 -18.69 -2.29 20.87
C ILE A 314 -20.07 -2.94 20.69
N LEU A 315 -20.71 -3.36 21.79
CA LEU A 315 -22.02 -3.99 21.76
C LEU A 315 -23.16 -3.01 21.45
N LYS A 316 -22.98 -1.71 21.73
CA LYS A 316 -23.95 -0.68 21.37
C LYS A 316 -23.98 -0.46 19.85
N ASP A 317 -25.15 -0.07 19.34
CA ASP A 317 -25.27 0.42 17.97
C ASP A 317 -24.87 1.90 17.90
N GLY A 318 -24.40 2.35 16.74
CA GLY A 318 -24.04 3.76 16.52
C GLY A 318 -22.59 4.13 16.89
N ILE A 319 -21.65 3.19 16.85
CA ILE A 319 -20.22 3.53 17.00
C ILE A 319 -19.78 4.35 15.79
N ARG A 320 -19.22 5.53 16.05
CA ARG A 320 -18.60 6.40 15.06
C ARG A 320 -17.10 6.46 15.29
N ILE A 321 -16.33 6.15 14.25
CA ILE A 321 -14.89 6.39 14.23
C ILE A 321 -14.66 7.83 13.76
N ILE A 322 -13.89 8.59 14.53
CA ILE A 322 -13.47 9.95 14.15
C ILE A 322 -12.00 9.87 13.75
N ASN A 323 -11.73 10.06 12.46
CA ASN A 323 -10.35 10.16 11.96
C ASN A 323 -9.72 11.45 12.50
N SER A 324 -8.52 11.34 13.06
CA SER A 324 -7.73 12.51 13.43
C SER A 324 -6.65 12.78 12.40
N ALA A 325 -6.39 14.06 12.15
CA ALA A 325 -5.31 14.50 11.28
C ALA A 325 -4.00 14.78 12.04
N LYS A 326 -4.03 14.77 13.38
CA LYS A 326 -2.91 15.21 14.24
C LYS A 326 -2.58 14.26 15.40
N SER A 327 -3.47 13.33 15.71
CA SER A 327 -3.41 12.42 16.85
C SER A 327 -4.00 11.07 16.46
N HIS A 328 -4.26 10.21 17.45
CA HIS A 328 -5.08 9.02 17.27
C HIS A 328 -6.45 9.34 16.69
N SER A 329 -6.93 8.45 15.83
CA SER A 329 -8.37 8.32 15.58
C SER A 329 -9.08 7.95 16.89
N SER A 330 -10.37 8.25 17.04
CA SER A 330 -11.08 7.98 18.29
C SER A 330 -12.43 7.34 18.09
N LEU A 331 -12.84 6.57 19.09
CA LEU A 331 -14.18 5.99 19.18
C LEU A 331 -15.13 7.03 19.80
N ALA A 332 -16.25 7.31 19.12
CA ALA A 332 -17.33 8.15 19.62
C ALA A 332 -18.67 7.42 19.54
N LEU A 333 -19.59 7.74 20.45
CA LEU A 333 -20.98 7.34 20.36
C LEU A 333 -21.75 8.33 19.47
N GLN A 334 -22.71 7.81 18.70
CA GLN A 334 -23.68 8.60 17.95
C GLN A 334 -24.75 9.21 18.86
#